data_AF-G0R5P5-F1
#
_entry.id   AF-G0R5P5-F1
#
_cell.length_a   1.000
_cell.length_b   1.000
_cell.length_c   1.000
_cell.angle_alpha   90.00
_cell.angle_beta   90.00
_cell.angle_gamma   90.00
#
_symmetry.space_group_name_H-M   'P 1'
#
loop_
_entity.id
_entity.type
_entity.pdbx_description
1 polymer ?
#
loop_
_entity_poly.entity_id
_entity_poly.type
_entity_poly.pdbx_seq_one_letter_code
_entity_poly.pdbx_strand_id
1 'polypeptide(L)'
;MEYCEGGDLDTYMQKKGGKLEEINCIEIISQVINGFREIVQKGYIHRDIKPQNLLMKSNNIIKIGDFGLAARIDNQNNEFLNDFVGTQLYMSPQILQHQSYNQKADIWSIGIIFYEILFGKTPWPSRDLQSFLSNIQSIPLRFPYDKPVKKETKDFISRCLILNEDKRIKVCSIKSQVVLDEKAKYILYQIQQVITQSNKQINSYLDDNNNNNTINKDFINEDQFYQLLLSIDNRIAKDDSNYLFQNIIHQLQSEQTITSSNNQNEKQISIQLFKMILNEQNYIEIEQKTIQIFNSLKGIFKHKNFDLNFIYSNYNDESKEILNQQKFQQILKILNIDLQKYEINCVFEIFDKKKNGIVTYQQFYQILNELEQKDINKDNLQNKIKLVQNLIKENNLNVQNMFNNLKSSNQNYYLNINDLKKLFSIVDKDLNEKQMEQIFNIFDINKDEKITFEEFKKILS
;
A
#
# COMPACT_ATOMS: atom_id res chain seq x y z
N MET A 1 -31.40 -13.45 -0.46
CA MET A 1 -30.55 -12.29 -0.85
C MET A 1 -30.97 -11.10 -0.02
N GLU A 2 -30.03 -10.24 0.36
CA GLU A 2 -30.32 -8.96 1.00
C GLU A 2 -30.98 -8.00 0.00
N TYR A 3 -31.99 -7.23 0.43
CA TYR A 3 -32.65 -6.24 -0.42
C TYR A 3 -31.83 -4.94 -0.47
N CYS A 4 -31.72 -4.35 -1.66
CA CYS A 4 -31.02 -3.08 -1.93
C CYS A 4 -32.04 -2.05 -2.45
N GLU A 5 -32.52 -1.19 -1.57
CA GLU A 5 -33.61 -0.24 -1.80
C GLU A 5 -33.26 0.91 -2.76
N GLY A 6 -31.98 1.17 -3.01
CA GLY A 6 -31.51 2.21 -3.94
C GLY A 6 -31.64 1.84 -5.41
N GLY A 7 -32.01 0.59 -5.73
CA GLY A 7 -32.04 0.07 -7.09
C GLY A 7 -30.64 -0.21 -7.63
N ASP A 8 -30.48 -0.25 -8.94
CA ASP A 8 -29.19 -0.48 -9.61
C ASP A 8 -28.55 0.84 -10.11
N LEU A 9 -27.25 0.76 -10.43
CA LEU A 9 -26.45 1.90 -10.85
C LEU A 9 -26.91 2.50 -12.19
N ASP A 10 -27.45 1.71 -13.11
CA ASP A 10 -27.99 2.21 -14.39
C ASP A 10 -29.18 3.14 -14.11
N THR A 11 -30.15 2.63 -13.33
CA THR A 11 -31.32 3.41 -12.91
C THR A 11 -30.92 4.68 -12.15
N TYR A 12 -29.91 4.59 -11.27
CA TYR A 12 -29.39 5.74 -10.54
C TYR A 12 -28.74 6.79 -11.47
N MET A 13 -27.90 6.35 -12.40
CA MET A 13 -27.24 7.22 -13.38
C MET A 13 -28.28 7.94 -14.25
N GLN A 14 -29.31 7.24 -14.73
CA GLN A 14 -30.39 7.82 -15.52
C GLN A 14 -31.16 8.90 -14.74
N LYS A 15 -31.49 8.65 -13.46
CA LYS A 15 -32.13 9.66 -12.58
C LYS A 15 -31.28 10.92 -12.37
N LYS A 16 -29.96 10.81 -12.53
CA LYS A 16 -29.00 11.94 -12.43
C LYS A 16 -28.70 12.62 -13.77
N GLY A 17 -29.46 12.30 -14.83
CA GLY A 17 -29.28 12.90 -16.16
C GLY A 17 -28.30 12.15 -17.05
N GLY A 18 -28.00 10.89 -16.75
CA GLY A 18 -27.23 9.97 -17.59
C GLY A 18 -25.72 10.03 -17.40
N LYS A 19 -25.20 10.88 -16.51
CA LYS A 19 -23.77 10.94 -16.15
C LYS A 19 -23.62 11.49 -14.73
N LEU A 20 -22.49 11.18 -14.09
CA LEU A 20 -22.21 11.55 -12.70
C LEU A 20 -20.96 12.44 -12.61
N GLU A 21 -20.87 13.24 -11.55
CA GLU A 21 -19.65 13.97 -11.22
C GLU A 21 -18.50 13.03 -10.90
N GLU A 22 -17.28 13.43 -11.27
CA GLU A 22 -16.10 12.58 -11.19
C GLU A 22 -15.88 12.00 -9.79
N ILE A 23 -16.11 12.80 -8.75
CA ILE A 23 -15.98 12.37 -7.35
C ILE A 23 -16.94 11.22 -7.02
N ASN A 24 -18.20 11.30 -7.45
CA ASN A 24 -19.18 10.24 -7.21
C ASN A 24 -18.80 8.96 -7.97
N CYS A 25 -18.28 9.11 -9.20
CA CYS A 25 -17.78 7.98 -9.98
C CYS A 25 -16.63 7.28 -9.27
N ILE A 26 -15.68 8.06 -8.74
CA ILE A 26 -14.52 7.58 -7.98
C ILE A 26 -14.97 6.78 -6.75
N GLU A 27 -15.94 7.28 -5.99
CA GLU A 27 -16.49 6.60 -4.81
C GLU A 27 -17.16 5.27 -5.18
N ILE A 28 -17.98 5.28 -6.23
CA ILE A 28 -18.67 4.08 -6.73
C ILE A 28 -17.64 3.03 -7.18
N ILE A 29 -16.69 3.42 -8.02
CA ILE A 29 -15.68 2.52 -8.57
C ILE A 29 -14.74 1.99 -7.49
N SER A 30 -14.40 2.80 -6.49
CA SER A 30 -13.64 2.35 -5.33
C SER A 30 -14.35 1.21 -4.59
N GLN A 31 -15.66 1.33 -4.36
CA GLN A 31 -16.45 0.27 -3.74
C GLN A 31 -16.54 -0.99 -4.62
N VAL A 32 -16.74 -0.82 -5.93
CA VAL A 32 -16.76 -1.93 -6.90
C VAL A 32 -15.42 -2.67 -6.92
N ILE A 33 -14.29 -1.96 -6.92
CA ILE A 33 -12.96 -2.57 -6.87
C ILE A 33 -12.75 -3.40 -5.60
N ASN A 34 -13.28 -2.95 -4.45
CA ASN A 34 -13.19 -3.75 -3.22
C ASN A 34 -14.04 -5.01 -3.28
N GLY A 35 -15.29 -4.90 -3.75
CA GLY A 35 -16.12 -6.08 -3.98
C GLY A 35 -15.44 -7.06 -4.94
N PHE A 36 -14.84 -6.54 -6.01
CA PHE A 36 -14.10 -7.34 -6.98
C PHE A 36 -12.86 -8.01 -6.38
N ARG A 37 -12.09 -7.32 -5.52
CA ARG A 37 -10.95 -7.92 -4.79
C ARG A 37 -11.39 -9.15 -3.99
N GLU A 38 -12.50 -9.08 -3.28
CA GLU A 38 -13.05 -10.21 -2.51
C GLU A 38 -13.44 -11.39 -3.41
N ILE A 39 -14.05 -11.11 -4.57
CA ILE A 39 -14.38 -12.14 -5.56
C ILE A 39 -13.13 -12.87 -6.03
N VAL A 40 -12.08 -12.12 -6.41
CA VAL A 40 -10.80 -12.69 -6.87
C VAL A 40 -10.10 -13.46 -5.75
N GLN A 41 -10.05 -12.93 -4.53
CA GLN A 41 -9.41 -13.60 -3.39
C GLN A 41 -10.05 -14.95 -3.07
N LYS A 42 -11.36 -15.07 -3.27
CA LYS A 42 -12.08 -16.35 -3.11
C LYS A 42 -11.90 -17.32 -4.28
N GLY A 43 -11.13 -16.94 -5.29
CA GLY A 43 -10.89 -17.77 -6.47
C GLY A 43 -12.06 -17.79 -7.45
N TYR A 44 -12.76 -16.67 -7.60
CA TYR A 44 -13.87 -16.53 -8.54
C TYR A 44 -13.64 -15.41 -9.55
N ILE A 45 -14.35 -15.51 -10.66
CA ILE A 45 -14.57 -14.48 -11.67
C ILE A 45 -16.08 -14.28 -11.82
N HIS A 46 -16.54 -13.03 -11.94
CA HIS A 46 -17.95 -12.69 -12.01
C HIS A 46 -18.53 -12.81 -13.42
N ARG A 47 -17.81 -12.34 -14.45
CA ARG A 47 -18.15 -12.42 -15.89
C ARG A 47 -19.37 -11.62 -16.36
N ASP A 48 -20.02 -10.86 -15.49
CA ASP A 48 -21.17 -10.01 -15.85
C ASP A 48 -21.25 -8.75 -14.96
N ILE A 49 -20.09 -8.14 -14.68
CA ILE A 49 -20.06 -6.85 -13.99
C ILE A 49 -20.57 -5.78 -14.96
N LYS A 50 -21.71 -5.17 -14.62
CA LYS A 50 -22.38 -4.11 -15.39
C LYS A 50 -23.20 -3.23 -14.45
N PRO A 51 -23.61 -2.02 -14.85
CA PRO A 51 -24.35 -1.11 -13.98
C PRO A 51 -25.62 -1.72 -13.37
N GLN A 52 -26.35 -2.57 -14.12
CA GLN A 52 -27.56 -3.24 -13.62
C GLN A 52 -27.28 -4.27 -12.51
N ASN A 53 -26.05 -4.77 -12.43
CA ASN A 53 -25.60 -5.72 -11.40
C ASN A 53 -24.85 -5.00 -10.25
N LEU A 54 -24.75 -3.67 -10.28
CA LEU A 54 -24.21 -2.85 -9.21
C LEU A 54 -25.36 -2.22 -8.44
N LEU A 55 -25.75 -2.87 -7.35
CA LEU A 55 -26.91 -2.50 -6.54
C LEU A 55 -26.54 -1.46 -5.49
N MET A 56 -27.45 -0.51 -5.27
CA MET A 56 -27.31 0.57 -4.31
C MET A 56 -28.17 0.30 -3.08
N LYS A 57 -27.56 0.39 -1.90
CA LYS A 57 -28.28 0.41 -0.62
C LYS A 57 -28.41 1.85 -0.12
N SER A 58 -29.16 2.08 0.96
CA SER A 58 -29.12 3.33 1.73
C SER A 58 -27.68 3.81 1.92
N ASN A 59 -27.50 5.13 1.99
CA ASN A 59 -26.20 5.76 2.29
C ASN A 59 -25.11 5.53 1.21
N ASN A 60 -25.49 5.40 -0.06
CA ASN A 60 -24.58 5.30 -1.22
C ASN A 60 -23.62 4.09 -1.18
N ILE A 61 -24.02 3.00 -0.51
CA ILE A 61 -23.26 1.74 -0.52
C ILE A 61 -23.54 0.99 -1.82
N ILE A 62 -22.47 0.59 -2.51
CA ILE A 62 -22.52 -0.23 -3.72
C ILE A 62 -22.24 -1.69 -3.40
N LYS A 63 -23.10 -2.59 -3.88
CA LYS A 63 -22.95 -4.04 -3.78
C LYS A 63 -22.93 -4.66 -5.17
N ILE A 64 -21.99 -5.56 -5.41
CA ILE A 64 -21.97 -6.39 -6.62
C ILE A 64 -22.99 -7.51 -6.43
N GLY A 65 -23.97 -7.60 -7.32
CA GLY A 65 -25.02 -8.61 -7.33
C GLY A 65 -24.98 -9.48 -8.57
N ASP A 66 -25.86 -10.48 -8.61
CA ASP A 66 -26.03 -11.43 -9.72
C ASP A 66 -24.78 -12.24 -10.09
N PHE A 67 -24.50 -13.26 -9.28
CA PHE A 67 -23.43 -14.24 -9.52
C PHE A 67 -23.87 -15.41 -10.42
N GLY A 68 -24.97 -15.28 -11.17
CA GLY A 68 -25.50 -16.38 -12.00
C GLY A 68 -24.54 -16.88 -13.08
N LEU A 69 -23.63 -16.00 -13.51
CA LEU A 69 -22.57 -16.31 -14.48
C LEU A 69 -21.20 -16.47 -13.82
N ALA A 70 -21.07 -16.39 -12.49
CA ALA A 70 -19.77 -16.50 -11.85
C ALA A 70 -19.19 -17.91 -11.99
N ALA A 71 -17.85 -18.01 -12.09
CA ALA A 71 -17.13 -19.28 -12.16
C ALA A 71 -15.95 -19.28 -11.20
N ARG A 72 -15.62 -20.47 -10.70
CA ARG A 72 -14.41 -20.69 -9.92
C ARG A 72 -13.21 -20.78 -10.87
N ILE A 73 -12.09 -20.19 -10.47
CA ILE A 73 -10.85 -20.17 -11.25
C ILE A 73 -9.66 -20.32 -10.31
N ASP A 74 -8.73 -21.20 -10.65
CA ASP A 74 -7.48 -21.35 -9.92
C ASP A 74 -6.48 -20.27 -10.33
N ASN A 75 -6.49 -19.19 -9.55
CA ASN A 75 -5.57 -18.07 -9.72
C ASN A 75 -4.10 -18.46 -9.57
N GLN A 76 -3.77 -19.56 -8.87
CA GLN A 76 -2.38 -19.97 -8.66
C GLN A 76 -1.80 -20.68 -9.89
N ASN A 77 -2.66 -21.38 -10.64
CA ASN A 77 -2.28 -22.11 -11.85
C ASN A 77 -2.48 -21.31 -13.14
N ASN A 78 -2.77 -19.99 -13.05
CA ASN A 78 -3.15 -19.15 -14.19
C ASN A 78 -4.22 -19.84 -15.06
N GLU A 79 -5.26 -20.37 -14.44
CA GLU A 79 -6.35 -21.00 -15.17
C GLU A 79 -7.06 -19.97 -16.07
N PHE A 80 -7.52 -20.42 -17.24
CA PHE A 80 -8.27 -19.60 -18.18
C PHE A 80 -9.61 -20.26 -18.51
N LEU A 81 -10.62 -19.43 -18.76
CA LEU A 81 -11.95 -19.84 -19.20
C LEU A 81 -12.13 -19.56 -20.69
N ASN A 82 -12.98 -20.35 -21.35
CA ASN A 82 -13.27 -20.22 -22.78
C ASN A 82 -14.74 -19.89 -23.08
N ASP A 83 -15.59 -19.80 -22.05
CA ASP A 83 -17.03 -19.59 -22.22
C ASP A 83 -17.34 -18.18 -22.74
N PHE A 84 -18.21 -18.10 -23.77
CA PHE A 84 -18.76 -16.84 -24.26
C PHE A 84 -20.00 -16.45 -23.44
N VAL A 85 -19.81 -15.72 -22.35
CA VAL A 85 -20.89 -15.31 -21.42
C VAL A 85 -20.73 -13.86 -20.95
N GLY A 86 -21.84 -13.26 -20.51
CA GLY A 86 -21.92 -11.90 -20.01
C GLY A 86 -22.70 -10.96 -20.94
N THR A 87 -22.68 -9.67 -20.62
CA THR A 87 -23.33 -8.62 -21.42
C THR A 87 -22.33 -8.00 -22.40
N GLN A 88 -22.59 -8.14 -23.71
CA GLN A 88 -21.64 -7.84 -24.80
C GLN A 88 -20.93 -6.48 -24.70
N LEU A 89 -21.65 -5.43 -24.27
CA LEU A 89 -21.11 -4.07 -24.16
C LEU A 89 -19.98 -3.95 -23.12
N TYR A 90 -19.96 -4.83 -22.12
CA TYR A 90 -18.99 -4.84 -21.01
C TYR A 90 -17.97 -5.97 -21.12
N MET A 91 -18.08 -6.84 -22.13
CA MET A 91 -17.16 -7.95 -22.35
C MET A 91 -15.78 -7.46 -22.76
N SER A 92 -14.75 -8.17 -22.30
CA SER A 92 -13.37 -7.94 -22.74
C SER A 92 -13.18 -8.36 -24.21
N PRO A 93 -12.17 -7.81 -24.91
CA PRO A 93 -11.88 -8.19 -26.30
C PRO A 93 -11.60 -9.68 -26.47
N GLN A 94 -11.01 -10.32 -25.44
CA GLN A 94 -10.73 -11.76 -25.42
C GLN A 94 -12.02 -12.58 -25.50
N ILE A 95 -13.01 -12.26 -24.66
CA ILE A 95 -14.32 -12.93 -24.68
C ILE A 95 -14.99 -12.71 -26.04
N LEU A 96 -15.01 -11.47 -26.53
CA LEU A 96 -15.60 -11.11 -27.83
C LEU A 96 -14.97 -11.86 -29.02
N GLN A 97 -13.71 -12.29 -28.88
CA GLN A 97 -12.96 -13.03 -29.89
C GLN A 97 -12.96 -14.55 -29.65
N HIS A 98 -13.75 -15.05 -28.70
CA HIS A 98 -13.75 -16.47 -28.29
C HIS A 98 -12.35 -16.97 -27.87
N GLN A 99 -11.54 -16.10 -27.28
CA GLN A 99 -10.24 -16.44 -26.70
C GLN A 99 -10.37 -16.80 -25.23
N SER A 100 -9.38 -17.54 -24.74
CA SER A 100 -9.23 -17.85 -23.33
C SER A 100 -8.99 -16.57 -22.51
N TYR A 101 -9.65 -16.40 -21.37
CA TYR A 101 -9.57 -15.21 -20.52
C TYR A 101 -9.49 -15.58 -19.04
N ASN A 102 -9.11 -14.60 -18.21
CA ASN A 102 -9.03 -14.76 -16.76
C ASN A 102 -9.80 -13.64 -16.04
N GLN A 103 -9.60 -13.49 -14.73
CA GLN A 103 -10.25 -12.48 -13.89
C GLN A 103 -10.03 -11.03 -14.37
N LYS A 104 -9.04 -10.77 -15.24
CA LYS A 104 -8.86 -9.45 -15.84
C LYS A 104 -9.96 -9.08 -16.84
N ALA A 105 -10.82 -10.01 -17.25
CA ALA A 105 -12.02 -9.68 -18.00
C ALA A 105 -12.96 -8.77 -17.19
N ASP A 106 -13.12 -9.01 -15.89
CA ASP A 106 -13.94 -8.16 -15.01
C ASP A 106 -13.32 -6.78 -14.81
N ILE A 107 -11.99 -6.65 -14.80
CA ILE A 107 -11.29 -5.36 -14.78
C ILE A 107 -11.63 -4.52 -16.02
N TRP A 108 -11.74 -5.15 -17.18
CA TRP A 108 -12.17 -4.47 -18.40
C TRP A 108 -13.59 -3.93 -18.24
N SER A 109 -14.52 -4.76 -17.76
CA SER A 109 -15.91 -4.35 -17.50
C SER A 109 -15.98 -3.15 -16.55
N ILE A 110 -15.19 -3.15 -15.48
CA ILE A 110 -15.09 -2.01 -14.54
C ILE A 110 -14.57 -0.75 -15.24
N GLY A 111 -13.59 -0.87 -16.14
CA GLY A 111 -13.10 0.25 -16.94
C GLY A 111 -14.15 0.85 -17.88
N ILE A 112 -14.97 -0.01 -18.51
CA ILE A 112 -16.11 0.43 -19.34
C ILE A 112 -17.13 1.18 -18.47
N ILE A 113 -17.50 0.61 -17.31
CA ILE A 113 -18.45 1.23 -16.38
C ILE A 113 -17.94 2.59 -15.91
N PHE A 114 -16.67 2.71 -15.51
CA PHE A 114 -16.12 3.98 -15.04
C PHE A 114 -16.18 5.06 -16.12
N TYR A 115 -15.83 4.71 -17.36
CA TYR A 115 -15.99 5.62 -18.48
C TYR A 115 -17.45 5.99 -18.71
N GLU A 116 -18.35 5.01 -18.70
CA GLU A 116 -19.78 5.21 -18.93
C GLU A 116 -20.41 6.14 -17.90
N ILE A 117 -20.18 5.93 -16.60
CA ILE A 117 -20.77 6.78 -15.56
C ILE A 117 -20.19 8.20 -15.59
N LEU A 118 -18.96 8.40 -16.08
CA LEU A 118 -18.38 9.73 -16.25
C LEU A 118 -18.97 10.49 -17.43
N PHE A 119 -19.12 9.83 -18.58
CA PHE A 119 -19.41 10.50 -19.85
C PHE A 119 -20.82 10.23 -20.39
N GLY A 120 -21.58 9.35 -19.75
CA GLY A 120 -22.92 8.90 -20.14
C GLY A 120 -22.95 8.05 -21.41
N LYS A 121 -21.80 7.54 -21.83
CA LYS A 121 -21.63 6.70 -23.02
C LYS A 121 -20.38 5.85 -22.87
N THR A 122 -20.32 4.72 -23.56
CA THR A 122 -19.12 3.89 -23.61
C THR A 122 -17.99 4.53 -24.43
N PRO A 123 -16.73 4.11 -24.26
CA PRO A 123 -15.60 4.70 -24.99
C PRO A 123 -15.65 4.47 -26.51
N TRP A 124 -16.26 3.35 -26.91
CA TRP A 124 -16.38 2.95 -28.31
C TRP A 124 -17.86 2.81 -28.69
N PRO A 125 -18.43 3.77 -29.45
CA PRO A 125 -19.79 3.67 -29.93
C PRO A 125 -19.90 2.51 -30.92
N SER A 126 -21.00 1.79 -30.91
CA SER A 126 -21.25 0.67 -31.82
C SER A 126 -22.73 0.52 -32.11
N ARG A 127 -23.05 -0.15 -33.21
CA ARG A 127 -24.44 -0.49 -33.59
C ARG A 127 -24.73 -1.98 -33.43
N ASP A 128 -23.67 -2.78 -33.39
CA ASP A 128 -23.69 -4.23 -33.36
C ASP A 128 -22.36 -4.74 -32.79
N LEU A 129 -22.28 -6.04 -32.52
CA LEU A 129 -21.11 -6.68 -31.92
C LEU A 129 -19.85 -6.57 -32.79
N GLN A 130 -19.99 -6.70 -34.11
CA GLN A 130 -18.86 -6.68 -35.03
C GLN A 130 -18.27 -5.26 -35.14
N SER A 131 -19.12 -4.24 -35.21
CA SER A 131 -18.66 -2.84 -35.15
C SER A 131 -18.05 -2.49 -33.79
N PHE A 132 -18.57 -3.03 -32.68
CA PHE A 132 -17.97 -2.83 -31.36
C PHE A 132 -16.54 -3.39 -31.28
N LEU A 133 -16.35 -4.65 -31.68
CA LEU A 133 -15.03 -5.28 -31.67
C LEU A 133 -14.05 -4.57 -32.60
N SER A 134 -14.50 -4.18 -33.80
CA SER A 134 -13.67 -3.43 -34.75
C SER A 134 -13.27 -2.07 -34.19
N ASN A 135 -14.18 -1.36 -33.53
CA ASN A 135 -13.91 -0.05 -32.95
C ASN A 135 -12.95 -0.12 -31.77
N ILE A 136 -13.07 -1.13 -30.91
CA ILE A 136 -12.12 -1.40 -29.82
C ILE A 136 -10.68 -1.54 -30.36
N GLN A 137 -10.50 -2.18 -31.52
CA GLN A 137 -9.18 -2.43 -32.11
C GLN A 137 -8.62 -1.25 -32.90
N SER A 138 -9.48 -0.49 -33.57
CA SER A 138 -9.08 0.52 -34.56
C SER A 138 -9.14 1.95 -34.05
N ILE A 139 -9.98 2.23 -33.04
CA ILE A 139 -10.20 3.57 -32.50
C ILE A 139 -9.46 3.67 -31.15
N PRO A 140 -8.51 4.60 -30.99
CA PRO A 140 -7.84 4.78 -29.71
C PRO A 140 -8.83 5.28 -28.65
N LEU A 141 -8.61 4.90 -27.39
CA LEU A 141 -9.37 5.43 -26.25
C LEU A 141 -9.24 6.96 -26.21
N ARG A 142 -10.37 7.66 -26.20
CA ARG A 142 -10.42 9.14 -26.17
C ARG A 142 -11.29 9.61 -25.00
N PHE A 143 -10.85 10.68 -24.36
CA PHE A 143 -11.60 11.38 -23.32
C PHE A 143 -12.20 12.66 -23.91
N PRO A 144 -13.51 12.91 -23.76
CA PRO A 144 -14.14 14.13 -24.26
C PRO A 144 -13.54 15.40 -23.65
N TYR A 145 -13.34 16.45 -24.46
CA TYR A 145 -12.77 17.73 -24.00
C TYR A 145 -13.77 18.60 -23.24
N ASP A 146 -15.06 18.41 -23.50
CA ASP A 146 -16.19 19.14 -22.88
C ASP A 146 -16.41 18.75 -21.41
N LYS A 147 -15.83 17.64 -20.96
CA LYS A 147 -15.81 17.23 -19.55
C LYS A 147 -14.40 16.86 -19.13
N PRO A 148 -13.57 17.82 -18.69
CA PRO A 148 -12.25 17.52 -18.16
C PRO A 148 -12.39 16.65 -16.91
N VAL A 149 -11.47 15.70 -16.76
CA VAL A 149 -11.36 14.79 -15.60
C VAL A 149 -9.89 14.69 -15.20
N LYS A 150 -9.64 14.35 -13.93
CA LYS A 150 -8.31 14.27 -13.33
C LYS A 150 -7.42 13.29 -14.10
N LYS A 151 -6.10 13.55 -14.09
CA LYS A 151 -5.10 12.74 -14.81
C LYS A 151 -5.12 11.29 -14.30
N GLU A 152 -5.30 11.13 -13.00
CA GLU A 152 -5.35 9.87 -12.27
C GLU A 152 -6.53 9.02 -12.73
N THR A 153 -7.70 9.64 -12.94
CA THR A 153 -8.89 8.98 -13.47
C THR A 153 -8.67 8.50 -14.90
N LYS A 154 -8.09 9.35 -15.76
CA LYS A 154 -7.76 8.95 -17.14
C LYS A 154 -6.76 7.80 -17.17
N ASP A 155 -5.72 7.88 -16.33
CA ASP A 155 -4.69 6.85 -16.21
C ASP A 155 -5.30 5.52 -15.76
N PHE A 156 -6.14 5.52 -14.72
CA PHE A 156 -6.78 4.30 -14.22
C PHE A 156 -7.69 3.65 -15.28
N ILE A 157 -8.56 4.42 -15.93
CA ILE A 157 -9.42 3.92 -17.02
C ILE A 157 -8.56 3.36 -18.15
N SER A 158 -7.51 4.08 -18.54
CA SER A 158 -6.60 3.63 -19.62
C SER A 158 -5.91 2.32 -19.29
N ARG A 159 -5.51 2.12 -18.03
CA ARG A 159 -4.89 0.87 -17.55
C ARG A 159 -5.88 -0.30 -17.44
N CYS A 160 -7.16 -0.03 -17.17
CA CYS A 160 -8.22 -1.04 -17.21
C CYS A 160 -8.56 -1.46 -18.64
N LEU A 161 -8.56 -0.50 -19.58
CA LEU A 161 -8.96 -0.69 -20.97
C LEU A 161 -7.79 -1.03 -21.92
N ILE A 162 -6.72 -1.62 -21.39
CA ILE A 162 -5.63 -2.17 -22.22
C ILE A 162 -6.14 -3.43 -22.94
N LEU A 163 -5.97 -3.44 -24.27
CA LEU A 163 -6.40 -4.54 -25.15
C LEU A 163 -5.68 -5.86 -24.82
N ASN A 164 -4.36 -5.82 -24.67
CA ASN A 164 -3.56 -6.97 -24.28
C ASN A 164 -3.82 -7.30 -22.80
N GLU A 165 -4.44 -8.46 -22.54
CA GLU A 165 -4.82 -8.90 -21.20
C GLU A 165 -3.62 -9.06 -20.25
N ASP A 166 -2.43 -9.42 -20.73
CA ASP A 166 -1.24 -9.55 -19.88
C ASP A 166 -0.71 -8.21 -19.38
N LYS A 167 -0.90 -7.16 -20.19
CA LYS A 167 -0.51 -5.79 -19.85
C LYS A 167 -1.60 -5.04 -19.07
N ARG A 168 -2.84 -5.54 -19.09
CA ARG A 168 -3.96 -4.96 -18.33
C ARG A 168 -3.66 -5.01 -16.83
N ILE A 169 -4.03 -3.94 -16.14
CA ILE A 169 -3.78 -3.78 -14.70
C ILE A 169 -4.25 -4.99 -13.90
N LYS A 170 -3.41 -5.44 -12.98
CA LYS A 170 -3.75 -6.51 -12.03
C LYS A 170 -4.49 -5.91 -10.84
N VAL A 171 -5.46 -6.64 -10.29
CA VAL A 171 -6.24 -6.20 -9.13
C VAL A 171 -5.37 -5.82 -7.93
N CYS A 172 -4.27 -6.54 -7.69
CA CYS A 172 -3.31 -6.26 -6.62
C CYS A 172 -2.49 -4.98 -6.83
N SER A 173 -2.44 -4.44 -8.05
CA SER A 173 -1.70 -3.22 -8.39
C SER A 173 -2.57 -1.95 -8.33
N ILE A 174 -3.86 -2.10 -8.06
CA ILE A 174 -4.78 -0.97 -7.89
C ILE A 174 -4.57 -0.41 -6.49
N LYS A 175 -4.01 0.80 -6.35
CA LYS A 175 -3.90 1.54 -5.07
C LYS A 175 -5.25 2.20 -4.75
N SER A 176 -5.61 2.32 -3.48
CA SER A 176 -6.75 3.17 -3.10
C SER A 176 -6.45 4.63 -3.41
N GLN A 177 -7.49 5.43 -3.68
CA GLN A 177 -7.35 6.81 -4.14
C GLN A 177 -7.09 7.84 -3.02
N VAL A 178 -7.03 7.45 -1.75
CA VAL A 178 -6.79 8.40 -0.64
C VAL A 178 -5.29 8.60 -0.45
N VAL A 179 -4.78 9.74 -0.91
CA VAL A 179 -3.37 10.12 -0.73
C VAL A 179 -3.22 10.82 0.62
N LEU A 180 -2.76 10.08 1.62
CA LEU A 180 -2.51 10.61 2.96
C LEU A 180 -1.11 11.20 3.07
N ASP A 181 -0.98 12.28 3.85
CA ASP A 181 0.34 12.77 4.22
C ASP A 181 1.03 11.88 5.27
N GLU A 182 2.33 12.11 5.49
CA GLU A 182 3.15 11.30 6.39
C GLU A 182 2.64 11.27 7.84
N LYS A 183 2.04 12.38 8.32
CA LYS A 183 1.50 12.43 9.69
C LYS A 183 0.23 11.57 9.78
N ALA A 184 -0.68 11.68 8.82
CA ALA A 184 -1.91 10.88 8.76
C ALA A 184 -1.61 9.39 8.59
N LYS A 185 -0.66 9.05 7.70
CA LYS A 185 -0.14 7.68 7.55
C LYS A 185 0.39 7.14 8.88
N TYR A 186 1.16 7.92 9.64
CA TYR A 186 1.70 7.49 10.94
C TYR A 186 0.61 7.22 11.98
N ILE A 187 -0.39 8.11 12.07
CA ILE A 187 -1.52 7.92 12.99
C ILE A 187 -2.24 6.60 12.68
N LEU A 188 -2.49 6.30 11.41
CA LEU A 188 -3.12 5.04 10.99
C LEU A 188 -2.25 3.82 11.29
N TYR A 189 -0.94 3.92 11.06
CA TYR A 189 0.00 2.87 11.43
C TYR A 189 -0.11 2.55 12.93
N GLN A 190 -0.15 3.57 13.80
CA GLN A 190 -0.32 3.35 15.25
C GLN A 190 -1.62 2.63 15.59
N ILE A 191 -2.73 3.08 15.01
CA ILE A 191 -4.04 2.45 15.19
C ILE A 191 -3.99 0.99 14.74
N GLN A 192 -3.37 0.70 13.59
CA GLN A 192 -3.25 -0.64 13.05
C GLN A 192 -2.38 -1.56 13.92
N GLN A 193 -1.32 -1.04 14.53
CA GLN A 193 -0.49 -1.81 15.47
C GLN A 193 -1.31 -2.26 16.68
N VAL A 194 -2.16 -1.39 17.23
CA VAL A 194 -3.04 -1.74 18.36
C VAL A 194 -4.08 -2.78 17.96
N ILE A 195 -4.69 -2.63 16.78
CA ILE A 195 -5.62 -3.62 16.23
C ILE A 195 -4.94 -4.99 16.13
N THR A 196 -3.76 -5.03 15.52
CA THR A 196 -2.96 -6.26 15.34
C THR A 196 -2.63 -6.92 16.69
N GLN A 197 -2.23 -6.12 17.69
CA GLN A 197 -1.91 -6.61 19.03
C GLN A 197 -3.14 -7.13 19.79
N SER A 198 -4.30 -6.52 19.55
CA SER A 198 -5.55 -6.89 20.22
C SER A 198 -6.19 -8.18 19.69
N ASN A 199 -5.71 -8.75 18.59
CA ASN A 199 -6.32 -9.88 17.86
C ASN A 199 -7.80 -9.68 17.49
N LYS A 200 -8.30 -8.44 17.56
CA LYS A 200 -9.67 -8.07 17.20
C LYS A 200 -9.71 -7.59 15.75
N GLN A 201 -10.72 -8.01 15.00
CA GLN A 201 -10.99 -7.42 13.69
C GLN A 201 -11.56 -6.00 13.87
N ILE A 202 -11.22 -5.06 12.99
CA ILE A 202 -11.79 -3.68 12.97
C ILE A 202 -13.33 -3.71 13.05
N ASN A 203 -13.96 -4.71 12.42
CA ASN A 203 -15.40 -4.90 12.47
C ASN A 203 -15.94 -5.05 13.89
N SER A 204 -15.21 -5.70 14.81
CA SER A 204 -15.65 -5.86 16.21
C SER A 204 -15.66 -4.55 17.00
N TYR A 205 -14.74 -3.62 16.74
CA TYR A 205 -14.73 -2.29 17.38
C TYR A 205 -15.86 -1.39 16.88
N LEU A 206 -16.28 -1.61 15.63
CA LEU A 206 -17.43 -0.93 15.05
C LEU A 206 -18.75 -1.56 15.52
N ASP A 207 -18.75 -2.87 15.78
CA ASP A 207 -19.91 -3.58 16.29
C ASP A 207 -20.17 -3.34 17.79
N ASP A 208 -19.13 -3.17 18.61
CA ASP A 208 -19.25 -2.93 20.06
C ASP A 208 -19.78 -1.52 20.41
N ASN A 209 -19.54 -0.53 19.54
CA ASN A 209 -20.09 0.83 19.68
C ASN A 209 -21.58 0.93 19.26
N ASN A 210 -22.19 -0.16 18.76
CA ASN A 210 -23.57 -0.18 18.26
C ASN A 210 -24.66 -0.13 19.35
N ASN A 211 -24.32 -0.18 20.65
CA ASN A 211 -25.34 -0.24 21.71
C ASN A 211 -25.94 1.13 22.11
N ASN A 212 -25.39 2.24 21.64
CA ASN A 212 -25.91 3.57 21.94
C ASN A 212 -26.60 4.20 20.71
N ASN A 213 -27.91 3.97 20.61
CA ASN A 213 -28.84 4.52 19.61
C ASN A 213 -28.67 6.05 19.41
N THR A 214 -28.27 6.53 18.21
CA THR A 214 -28.94 7.67 17.50
C THR A 214 -28.36 8.15 16.16
N ILE A 215 -27.28 7.60 15.57
CA ILE A 215 -26.65 8.28 14.41
C ILE A 215 -26.43 7.35 13.20
N ASN A 216 -26.54 7.92 12.01
CA ASN A 216 -26.54 7.30 10.69
C ASN A 216 -25.39 6.28 10.53
N LYS A 217 -25.72 5.02 10.20
CA LYS A 217 -24.89 3.82 10.39
C LYS A 217 -23.65 3.71 9.49
N ASP A 218 -23.56 4.53 8.45
CA ASP A 218 -22.55 4.39 7.39
C ASP A 218 -21.59 5.57 7.30
N PHE A 219 -21.88 6.67 7.99
CA PHE A 219 -21.11 7.91 8.01
C PHE A 219 -20.86 8.35 9.45
N ILE A 220 -19.63 8.78 9.74
CA ILE A 220 -19.21 9.28 11.05
C ILE A 220 -18.75 10.72 10.94
N ASN A 221 -19.28 11.58 11.82
CA ASN A 221 -18.78 12.95 11.98
C ASN A 221 -17.47 12.98 12.79
N GLU A 222 -16.87 14.16 12.95
CA GLU A 222 -15.57 14.33 13.60
C GLU A 222 -15.54 13.78 15.05
N ASP A 223 -16.57 14.05 15.84
CA ASP A 223 -16.63 13.58 17.23
C ASP A 223 -16.86 12.06 17.30
N GLN A 224 -17.70 11.50 16.44
CA GLN A 224 -17.89 10.04 16.35
C GLN A 224 -16.64 9.32 15.87
N PHE A 225 -15.91 9.93 14.93
CA PHE A 225 -14.62 9.43 14.47
C PHE A 225 -13.61 9.37 15.63
N TYR A 226 -13.56 10.42 16.46
CA TYR A 226 -12.72 10.40 17.64
C TYR A 226 -13.12 9.31 18.65
N GLN A 227 -14.41 9.13 18.92
CA GLN A 227 -14.88 8.06 19.81
C GLN A 227 -14.53 6.66 19.26
N LEU A 228 -14.66 6.46 17.95
CA LEU A 228 -14.24 5.23 17.30
C LEU A 228 -12.75 4.98 17.52
N LEU A 229 -11.91 5.98 17.30
CA LEU A 229 -10.47 5.85 17.50
C LEU A 229 -10.10 5.58 18.96
N LEU A 230 -10.77 6.23 19.91
CA LEU A 230 -10.58 5.97 21.35
C LEU A 230 -10.95 4.54 21.75
N SER A 231 -11.97 3.95 21.11
CA SER A 231 -12.34 2.56 21.35
C SER A 231 -11.28 1.55 20.87
N ILE A 232 -10.43 1.97 19.92
CA ILE A 232 -9.32 1.18 19.40
C ILE A 232 -8.06 1.43 20.24
N ASP A 233 -7.63 2.70 20.35
CA ASP A 233 -6.48 3.13 21.14
C ASP A 233 -6.87 4.30 22.04
N ASN A 234 -7.00 4.03 23.34
CA ASN A 234 -7.37 5.03 24.34
C ASN A 234 -6.28 6.11 24.57
N ARG A 235 -5.10 5.97 23.96
CA ARG A 235 -4.00 6.95 24.03
C ARG A 235 -4.06 7.98 22.90
N ILE A 236 -4.96 7.84 21.93
CA ILE A 236 -5.02 8.76 20.80
C ILE A 236 -5.46 10.16 21.24
N ALA A 237 -4.66 11.17 20.87
CA ALA A 237 -4.98 12.56 21.17
C ALA A 237 -6.11 13.07 20.25
N LYS A 238 -6.99 13.93 20.79
CA LYS A 238 -8.07 14.55 19.99
C LYS A 238 -7.52 15.30 18.77
N ASP A 239 -6.40 16.01 18.93
CA ASP A 239 -5.75 16.72 17.82
C ASP A 239 -5.30 15.80 16.68
N ASP A 240 -4.83 14.58 16.99
CA ASP A 240 -4.38 13.63 15.98
C ASP A 240 -5.57 12.96 15.28
N SER A 241 -6.63 12.65 16.03
CA SER A 241 -7.92 12.23 15.46
C SER A 241 -8.47 13.29 14.50
N ASN A 242 -8.54 14.54 14.96
CA ASN A 242 -9.04 15.66 14.16
C ASN A 242 -8.17 15.89 12.93
N TYR A 243 -6.84 15.80 13.07
CA TYR A 243 -5.91 15.90 11.94
C TYR A 243 -6.18 14.82 10.90
N LEU A 244 -6.27 13.55 11.32
CA LEU A 244 -6.53 12.43 10.43
C LEU A 244 -7.89 12.58 9.74
N PHE A 245 -8.93 12.95 10.50
CA PHE A 245 -10.26 13.21 9.97
C PHE A 245 -10.24 14.29 8.88
N GLN A 246 -9.60 15.43 9.17
CA GLN A 246 -9.48 16.53 8.22
C GLN A 246 -8.60 16.17 7.04
N ASN A 247 -7.55 15.35 7.20
CA ASN A 247 -6.72 14.90 6.08
C ASN A 247 -7.52 14.03 5.11
N ILE A 248 -8.27 13.07 5.64
CA ILE A 248 -9.16 12.22 4.85
C ILE A 248 -10.21 13.08 4.15
N ILE A 249 -10.87 13.99 4.87
CA ILE A 249 -11.87 14.90 4.30
C ILE A 249 -11.26 15.84 3.26
N HIS A 250 -10.10 16.43 3.50
CA HIS A 250 -9.46 17.40 2.60
C HIS A 250 -9.06 16.75 1.28
N GLN A 251 -8.62 15.49 1.30
CA GLN A 251 -8.34 14.72 0.08
C GLN A 251 -9.62 14.40 -0.70
N LEU A 252 -10.75 14.25 -0.01
CA LEU A 252 -12.08 14.13 -0.63
C LEU A 252 -12.63 15.48 -1.12
N GLN A 253 -12.23 16.59 -0.50
CA GLN A 253 -12.76 17.95 -0.71
C GLN A 253 -11.89 18.84 -1.61
N SER A 254 -11.03 18.27 -2.46
CA SER A 254 -10.55 18.99 -3.66
C SER A 254 -11.65 19.12 -4.72
N GLU A 255 -12.74 19.80 -4.31
CA GLU A 255 -13.60 20.77 -5.01
C GLU A 255 -15.07 20.71 -4.54
N GLN A 256 -15.40 21.70 -3.69
CA GLN A 256 -16.73 22.23 -3.30
C GLN A 256 -17.77 21.33 -2.58
N THR A 257 -17.94 21.64 -1.28
CA THR A 257 -19.19 21.68 -0.51
C THR A 257 -20.30 20.70 -0.88
N ILE A 258 -20.30 19.54 -0.22
CA ILE A 258 -21.48 18.68 -0.13
C ILE A 258 -22.49 19.37 0.80
N THR A 259 -23.57 19.88 0.22
CA THR A 259 -24.76 20.34 0.96
C THR A 259 -25.94 19.47 0.56
N SER A 260 -26.61 18.86 1.53
CA SER A 260 -28.07 18.66 1.46
C SER A 260 -28.68 18.62 2.86
N SER A 261 -29.47 19.65 3.13
CA SER A 261 -30.67 19.70 3.97
C SER A 261 -30.64 19.10 5.38
N ASN A 262 -30.77 20.06 6.32
CA ASN A 262 -31.24 19.98 7.70
C ASN A 262 -30.18 19.64 8.76
N ASN A 263 -29.65 20.75 9.32
CA ASN A 263 -28.68 20.91 10.42
C ASN A 263 -27.19 20.89 10.01
N GLN A 264 -26.70 22.10 9.70
CA GLN A 264 -25.32 22.62 9.78
C GLN A 264 -24.16 21.72 9.34
N ASN A 265 -23.54 22.01 8.18
CA ASN A 265 -22.10 21.96 7.87
C ASN A 265 -21.20 20.86 8.50
N GLU A 266 -21.74 19.70 8.88
CA GLU A 266 -20.97 18.69 9.57
C GLU A 266 -20.28 17.81 8.53
N LYS A 267 -18.95 17.89 8.48
CA LYS A 267 -18.11 17.01 7.66
C LYS A 267 -18.30 15.58 8.17
N GLN A 268 -18.46 14.62 7.27
CA GLN A 268 -18.64 13.21 7.60
C GLN A 268 -17.78 12.32 6.70
N ILE A 269 -17.26 11.22 7.24
CA ILE A 269 -16.48 10.21 6.51
C ILE A 269 -17.29 8.92 6.49
N SER A 270 -17.31 8.23 5.34
CA SER A 270 -17.87 6.88 5.28
C SER A 270 -17.03 5.91 6.12
N ILE A 271 -17.66 5.13 7.01
CA ILE A 271 -16.99 4.08 7.79
C ILE A 271 -16.27 3.10 6.85
N GLN A 272 -16.89 2.78 5.72
CA GLN A 272 -16.32 1.85 4.74
C GLN A 272 -15.05 2.43 4.10
N LEU A 273 -15.02 3.73 3.79
CA LEU A 273 -13.83 4.41 3.30
C LEU A 273 -12.72 4.38 4.36
N PHE A 274 -13.05 4.65 5.63
CA PHE A 274 -12.06 4.58 6.71
C PHE A 274 -11.51 3.16 6.91
N LYS A 275 -12.35 2.13 6.81
CA LYS A 275 -11.91 0.72 6.81
C LYS A 275 -10.93 0.43 5.68
N MET A 276 -11.18 0.95 4.48
CA MET A 276 -10.26 0.76 3.34
C MET A 276 -8.90 1.37 3.64
N ILE A 277 -8.90 2.62 4.11
CA ILE A 277 -7.69 3.37 4.45
C ILE A 277 -6.87 2.63 5.52
N LEU A 278 -7.54 2.11 6.56
CA LEU A 278 -6.90 1.32 7.62
C LEU A 278 -6.35 -0.03 7.14
N ASN A 279 -7.02 -0.65 6.16
CA ASN A 279 -6.64 -1.97 5.63
C ASN A 279 -5.58 -1.89 4.52
N GLU A 280 -5.06 -0.71 4.17
CA GLU A 280 -3.91 -0.59 3.28
C GLU A 280 -2.65 -1.07 4.01
N GLN A 281 -2.34 -2.35 3.90
CA GLN A 281 -1.33 -3.07 4.67
C GLN A 281 0.13 -2.76 4.30
N ASN A 282 0.51 -1.50 4.02
CA ASN A 282 1.90 -1.23 3.67
C ASN A 282 2.42 0.14 4.10
N TYR A 283 2.56 0.34 5.41
CA TYR A 283 3.27 1.49 5.99
C TYR A 283 4.81 1.29 6.05
N ILE A 284 5.37 0.47 5.16
CA ILE A 284 6.82 0.23 5.02
C ILE A 284 7.59 1.55 4.90
N GLU A 285 7.02 2.54 4.20
CA GLU A 285 7.63 3.87 4.05
C GLU A 285 7.88 4.54 5.42
N ILE A 286 6.94 4.40 6.35
CA ILE A 286 7.03 4.98 7.70
C ILE A 286 8.09 4.25 8.52
N GLU A 287 8.11 2.91 8.48
CA GLU A 287 9.11 2.11 9.17
C GLU A 287 10.52 2.44 8.67
N GLN A 288 10.70 2.51 7.34
CA GLN A 288 11.99 2.87 6.73
C GLN A 288 12.43 4.27 7.12
N LYS A 289 11.53 5.26 7.05
CA LYS A 289 11.82 6.64 7.47
C LYS A 289 12.19 6.71 8.95
N THR A 290 11.49 5.97 9.80
CA THR A 290 11.75 5.87 11.24
C THR A 290 13.14 5.30 11.51
N ILE A 291 13.51 4.23 10.81
CA ILE A 291 14.83 3.61 10.90
C ILE A 291 15.93 4.57 10.43
N GLN A 292 15.70 5.32 9.33
CA GLN A 292 16.64 6.32 8.84
C GLN A 292 16.90 7.41 9.87
N ILE A 293 15.84 8.00 10.43
CA ILE A 293 15.94 9.04 11.46
C ILE A 293 16.68 8.49 12.69
N PHE A 294 16.31 7.29 13.14
CA PHE A 294 16.97 6.63 14.26
C PHE A 294 18.47 6.41 14.01
N ASN A 295 18.87 5.97 12.81
CA ASN A 295 20.28 5.78 12.47
C ASN A 295 21.04 7.12 12.44
N SER A 296 20.43 8.17 11.91
CA SER A 296 21.00 9.53 11.96
C SER A 296 21.20 10.01 13.40
N LEU A 297 20.20 9.80 14.27
CA LEU A 297 20.30 10.12 15.69
C LEU A 297 21.41 9.34 16.37
N LYS A 298 21.49 8.02 16.15
CA LYS A 298 22.55 7.17 16.68
C LYS A 298 23.94 7.67 16.25
N GLY A 299 24.09 8.09 15.00
CA GLY A 299 25.33 8.71 14.50
C GLY A 299 25.68 9.99 15.25
N ILE A 300 24.72 10.88 15.49
CA ILE A 300 24.93 12.13 16.22
C ILE A 300 25.36 11.86 17.67
N PHE A 301 24.67 10.94 18.35
CA PHE A 301 25.02 10.55 19.72
C PHE A 301 26.42 9.95 19.82
N LYS A 302 26.86 9.20 18.80
CA LYS A 302 28.20 8.61 18.70
C LYS A 302 29.30 9.63 18.40
N HIS A 303 29.10 10.49 17.41
CA HIS A 303 30.13 11.43 16.93
C HIS A 303 30.42 12.56 17.90
N LYS A 304 29.40 13.06 18.59
CA LYS A 304 29.58 14.17 19.53
C LYS A 304 30.10 13.72 20.90
N ASN A 305 30.44 12.44 21.06
CA ASN A 305 30.97 11.84 22.30
C ASN A 305 30.19 12.34 23.53
N PHE A 306 28.87 12.43 23.38
CA PHE A 306 28.04 13.09 24.37
C PHE A 306 28.10 12.28 25.65
N ASP A 307 28.61 12.91 26.70
CA ASP A 307 28.31 12.44 28.04
C ASP A 307 26.83 12.70 28.28
N LEU A 308 26.00 11.72 27.94
CA LEU A 308 24.56 11.77 28.20
C LEU A 308 24.32 12.11 29.67
N ASN A 309 25.20 11.68 30.59
CA ASN A 309 25.11 12.03 32.00
C ASN A 309 25.19 13.55 32.24
N PHE A 310 25.89 14.31 31.40
CA PHE A 310 25.99 15.77 31.47
C PHE A 310 24.75 16.52 30.95
N ILE A 311 24.10 16.01 29.90
CA ILE A 311 22.83 16.60 29.42
C ILE A 311 21.73 16.42 30.47
N TYR A 312 21.74 15.27 31.17
CA TYR A 312 20.73 14.93 32.18
C TYR A 312 21.08 15.39 33.60
N SER A 313 22.34 15.65 33.94
CA SER A 313 22.73 16.21 35.24
C SER A 313 22.22 17.64 35.46
N ASN A 314 21.84 18.34 34.38
CA ASN A 314 21.19 19.64 34.43
C ASN A 314 19.68 19.58 34.76
N TYR A 315 19.10 18.38 34.87
CA TYR A 315 17.71 18.19 35.29
C TYR A 315 17.68 17.68 36.74
N ASN A 316 17.44 18.60 37.68
CA ASN A 316 17.30 18.33 39.12
C ASN A 316 15.97 17.61 39.45
N ASP A 317 15.85 16.34 39.08
CA ASP A 317 14.70 15.53 39.49
C ASP A 317 15.15 14.12 39.87
N GLU A 318 14.63 13.60 40.98
CA GLU A 318 15.04 12.32 41.59
C GLU A 318 14.74 11.10 40.70
N SER A 319 13.97 11.29 39.62
CA SER A 319 13.72 10.30 38.57
C SER A 319 14.84 10.21 37.52
N LYS A 320 16.12 10.19 37.93
CA LYS A 320 17.30 10.22 37.04
C LYS A 320 17.36 9.08 36.01
N GLU A 321 16.51 8.08 36.15
CA GLU A 321 16.50 6.88 35.31
C GLU A 321 15.38 6.84 34.26
N ILE A 322 14.44 7.81 34.24
CA ILE A 322 13.24 7.74 33.38
C ILE A 322 13.25 8.84 32.32
N LEU A 323 13.27 8.39 31.06
CA LEU A 323 13.09 9.19 29.86
C LEU A 323 11.65 9.04 29.36
N ASN A 324 10.87 10.11 29.45
CA ASN A 324 9.57 10.21 28.81
C ASN A 324 9.68 10.97 27.49
N GLN A 325 8.61 10.98 26.70
CA GLN A 325 8.57 11.60 25.37
C GLN A 325 8.87 13.11 25.39
N GLN A 326 8.44 13.84 26.43
CA GLN A 326 8.72 15.28 26.57
C GLN A 326 10.19 15.55 26.82
N LYS A 327 10.82 14.79 27.73
CA LYS A 327 12.27 14.85 27.99
C LYS A 327 13.06 14.46 26.74
N PHE A 328 12.60 13.45 26.00
CA PHE A 328 13.21 13.06 24.73
C PHE A 328 13.19 14.20 23.70
N GLN A 329 12.04 14.87 23.54
CA GLN A 329 11.93 16.04 22.68
C GLN A 329 12.86 17.19 23.12
N GLN A 330 13.02 17.43 24.43
CA GLN A 330 13.94 18.45 24.94
C GLN A 330 15.39 18.14 24.59
N ILE A 331 15.80 16.88 24.65
CA ILE A 331 17.15 16.46 24.25
C ILE A 331 17.36 16.71 22.77
N LEU A 332 16.42 16.31 21.91
CA LEU A 332 16.51 16.57 20.47
C LEU A 332 16.68 18.07 20.18
N LYS A 333 15.97 18.94 20.92
CA LYS A 333 16.14 20.39 20.84
C LYS A 333 17.54 20.84 21.27
N ILE A 334 18.06 20.35 22.40
CA ILE A 334 19.43 20.66 22.87
C ILE A 334 20.47 20.24 21.81
N LEU A 335 20.20 19.15 21.11
CA LEU A 335 21.08 18.62 20.07
C LEU A 335 20.98 19.37 18.73
N ASN A 336 20.12 20.40 18.63
CA ASN A 336 19.76 21.11 17.40
C ASN A 336 19.23 20.17 16.32
N ILE A 337 18.43 19.19 16.72
CA ILE A 337 17.78 18.24 15.81
C ILE A 337 16.33 18.67 15.65
N ASP A 338 16.01 19.13 14.45
CA ASP A 338 14.66 19.56 14.12
C ASP A 338 13.88 18.37 13.53
N LEU A 339 12.87 17.90 14.26
CA LEU A 339 11.99 16.81 13.86
C LEU A 339 10.56 17.20 14.16
N GLN A 340 9.65 16.79 13.27
CA GLN A 340 8.22 16.97 13.47
C GLN A 340 7.75 16.09 14.65
N LYS A 341 6.68 16.52 15.34
CA LYS A 341 6.19 15.82 16.54
C LYS A 341 5.98 14.30 16.30
N TYR A 342 5.43 13.91 15.15
CA TYR A 342 5.23 12.48 14.85
C TYR A 342 6.55 11.73 14.61
N GLU A 343 7.56 12.36 14.02
CA GLU A 343 8.89 11.75 13.79
C GLU A 343 9.59 11.47 15.13
N ILE A 344 9.43 12.38 16.09
CA ILE A 344 9.91 12.18 17.47
C ILE A 344 9.23 10.96 18.09
N ASN A 345 7.91 10.81 17.88
CA ASN A 345 7.14 9.69 18.42
C ASN A 345 7.59 8.37 17.80
N CYS A 346 7.73 8.31 16.47
CA CYS A 346 8.22 7.14 15.74
C CYS A 346 9.55 6.63 16.31
N VAL A 347 10.49 7.54 16.52
CA VAL A 347 11.81 7.21 17.04
C VAL A 347 11.73 6.79 18.51
N PHE A 348 10.93 7.49 19.31
CA PHE A 348 10.79 7.19 20.74
C PHE A 348 10.26 5.76 20.97
N GLU A 349 9.36 5.28 20.11
CA GLU A 349 8.84 3.90 20.16
C GLU A 349 9.90 2.82 19.94
N ILE A 350 10.99 3.11 19.20
CA ILE A 350 12.11 2.17 19.08
C ILE A 350 12.73 1.91 20.46
N PHE A 351 12.76 2.94 21.31
CA PHE A 351 13.28 2.85 22.67
C PHE A 351 12.24 2.31 23.66
N ASP A 352 10.97 2.66 23.51
CA ASP A 352 9.86 2.20 24.35
C ASP A 352 9.28 0.86 23.88
N LYS A 353 10.10 -0.20 23.99
CA LYS A 353 9.67 -1.57 23.66
C LYS A 353 8.44 -2.04 24.45
N LYS A 354 8.18 -1.47 25.64
CA LYS A 354 7.05 -1.83 26.51
C LYS A 354 5.78 -1.04 26.21
N LYS A 355 5.86 -0.02 25.35
CA LYS A 355 4.75 0.89 24.97
C LYS A 355 4.03 1.52 26.17
N ASN A 356 4.77 1.80 27.25
CA ASN A 356 4.22 2.38 28.48
C ASN A 356 4.53 3.88 28.63
N GLY A 357 5.10 4.51 27.61
CA GLY A 357 5.47 5.92 27.56
C GLY A 357 6.74 6.25 28.34
N ILE A 358 7.45 5.24 28.84
CA ILE A 358 8.58 5.39 29.75
C ILE A 358 9.74 4.49 29.31
N VAL A 359 10.88 5.11 29.00
CA VAL A 359 12.12 4.42 28.66
C VAL A 359 13.11 4.59 29.80
N THR A 360 13.71 3.50 30.30
CA THR A 360 14.76 3.63 31.30
C THR A 360 16.10 4.01 30.67
N TYR A 361 16.97 4.66 31.43
CA TYR A 361 18.33 5.00 30.97
C TYR A 361 19.08 3.78 30.42
N GLN A 362 19.02 2.66 31.15
CA GLN A 362 19.67 1.42 30.75
C GLN A 362 19.12 0.92 29.41
N GLN A 363 17.80 0.98 29.19
CA GLN A 363 17.18 0.60 27.92
C GLN A 363 17.59 1.53 26.77
N PHE A 364 17.60 2.84 27.01
CA PHE A 364 18.00 3.83 26.01
C PHE A 364 19.46 3.63 25.56
N TYR A 365 20.38 3.50 26.53
CA TYR A 365 21.80 3.27 26.26
C TYR A 365 22.05 1.89 25.63
N GLN A 366 21.36 0.86 26.13
CA GLN A 366 21.44 -0.48 25.58
C GLN A 366 20.94 -0.51 24.13
N ILE A 367 19.85 0.16 23.75
CA ILE A 367 19.36 0.16 22.36
C ILE A 367 20.26 0.96 21.43
N LEU A 368 20.83 2.08 21.89
CA LEU A 368 21.85 2.82 21.13
C LEU A 368 23.07 1.94 20.84
N ASN A 369 23.47 1.07 21.77
CA ASN A 369 24.69 0.25 21.69
C ASN A 369 24.49 -1.22 21.23
N GLU A 370 23.32 -1.83 21.43
CA GLU A 370 22.99 -3.24 21.09
C GLU A 370 22.95 -3.48 19.58
N LEU A 371 22.63 -2.44 18.81
CA LEU A 371 22.67 -2.50 17.35
C LEU A 371 24.11 -2.58 16.79
N GLU A 372 25.13 -2.80 17.62
CA GLU A 372 26.46 -3.20 17.16
C GLU A 372 26.66 -4.73 17.07
N GLN A 373 25.71 -5.58 17.54
CA GLN A 373 25.93 -7.04 17.53
C GLN A 373 24.82 -7.93 16.95
N LYS A 374 23.58 -7.48 16.67
CA LYS A 374 22.54 -8.42 16.20
C LYS A 374 21.84 -8.18 14.86
N ASP A 375 21.63 -6.96 14.34
CA ASP A 375 20.68 -6.80 13.21
C ASP A 375 21.12 -5.99 11.98
N ILE A 376 22.43 -5.71 11.79
CA ILE A 376 22.87 -4.91 10.62
C ILE A 376 23.36 -5.74 9.42
N ASN A 377 23.69 -7.02 9.56
CA ASN A 377 24.47 -7.71 8.52
C ASN A 377 23.77 -8.77 7.68
N LYS A 378 22.60 -9.34 8.03
CA LYS A 378 21.97 -10.34 7.14
C LYS A 378 21.05 -9.73 6.10
N ASP A 379 20.08 -8.91 6.49
CA ASP A 379 19.08 -8.39 5.54
C ASP A 379 19.66 -7.38 4.55
N ASN A 380 20.66 -6.58 4.94
CA ASN A 380 21.34 -5.65 4.03
C ASN A 380 22.24 -6.39 3.03
N LEU A 381 23.01 -7.40 3.46
CA LEU A 381 23.88 -8.17 2.55
C LEU A 381 23.08 -9.06 1.59
N GLN A 382 21.97 -9.67 2.06
CA GLN A 382 21.07 -10.44 1.22
C GLN A 382 20.46 -9.57 0.10
N ASN A 383 20.09 -8.32 0.43
CA ASN A 383 19.59 -7.35 -0.54
C ASN A 383 20.67 -6.96 -1.57
N LYS A 384 21.94 -6.81 -1.15
CA LYS A 384 23.06 -6.57 -2.08
C LYS A 384 23.31 -7.75 -3.02
N ILE A 385 23.23 -8.99 -2.52
CA ILE A 385 23.30 -10.20 -3.36
C ILE A 385 22.13 -10.23 -4.36
N LYS A 386 20.91 -9.88 -3.91
CA LYS A 386 19.72 -9.81 -4.76
C LYS A 386 19.83 -8.75 -5.87
N LEU A 387 20.47 -7.62 -5.60
CA LEU A 387 20.76 -6.60 -6.63
C LEU A 387 21.71 -7.16 -7.70
N VAL A 388 22.76 -7.89 -7.30
CA VAL A 388 23.65 -8.57 -8.26
C VAL A 388 22.88 -9.60 -9.10
N GLN A 389 22.01 -10.41 -8.48
CA GLN A 389 21.16 -11.38 -9.19
C GLN A 389 20.23 -10.69 -10.20
N ASN A 390 19.63 -9.56 -9.84
CA ASN A 390 18.76 -8.79 -10.74
C ASN A 390 19.56 -8.22 -11.93
N LEU A 391 20.76 -7.66 -11.69
CA LEU A 391 21.62 -7.17 -12.77
C LEU A 391 22.01 -8.27 -13.76
N ILE A 392 22.25 -9.49 -13.28
CA ILE A 392 22.53 -10.66 -14.12
C ILE A 392 21.32 -11.00 -15.01
N LYS A 393 20.11 -11.01 -14.43
CA LYS A 393 18.86 -11.32 -15.13
C LYS A 393 18.47 -10.25 -16.15
N GLU A 394 18.56 -8.96 -15.78
CA GLU A 394 18.18 -7.85 -16.65
C GLU A 394 19.10 -7.70 -17.86
N ASN A 395 20.39 -8.00 -17.70
CA ASN A 395 21.39 -7.84 -18.76
C ASN A 395 21.76 -9.15 -19.46
N ASN A 396 21.04 -10.25 -19.21
CA ASN A 396 21.32 -11.59 -19.74
C ASN A 396 22.80 -12.00 -19.60
N LEU A 397 23.41 -11.71 -18.45
CA LEU A 397 24.84 -11.98 -18.23
C LEU A 397 25.09 -13.46 -18.00
N ASN A 398 26.12 -13.98 -18.65
CA ASN A 398 26.53 -15.37 -18.47
C ASN A 398 27.39 -15.52 -17.20
N VAL A 399 26.86 -16.20 -16.18
CA VAL A 399 27.51 -16.42 -14.87
C VAL A 399 28.86 -17.13 -14.99
N GLN A 400 29.03 -18.04 -15.96
CA GLN A 400 30.31 -18.72 -16.22
C GLN A 400 31.37 -17.72 -16.73
N ASN A 401 30.99 -16.84 -17.64
CA ASN A 401 31.90 -15.80 -18.15
C ASN A 401 32.26 -14.80 -17.06
N MET A 402 31.30 -14.42 -16.20
CA MET A 402 31.55 -13.55 -15.05
C MET A 402 32.55 -14.17 -14.07
N PHE A 403 32.35 -15.44 -13.70
CA PHE A 403 33.27 -16.16 -12.83
C PHE A 403 34.68 -16.23 -13.41
N ASN A 404 34.78 -16.46 -14.72
CA ASN A 404 36.07 -16.50 -15.41
C ASN A 404 36.78 -15.14 -15.45
N ASN A 405 36.03 -14.05 -15.64
CA ASN A 405 36.59 -12.69 -15.73
C ASN A 405 37.00 -12.09 -14.38
N LEU A 406 36.41 -12.55 -13.26
CA LEU A 406 36.72 -12.04 -11.93
C LEU A 406 38.04 -12.58 -11.36
N LYS A 407 38.50 -13.74 -11.86
CA LYS A 407 39.72 -14.40 -11.39
C LYS A 407 40.95 -13.51 -11.60
N SER A 408 41.67 -13.26 -10.50
CA SER A 408 42.95 -12.55 -10.50
C SER A 408 44.09 -13.31 -11.17
N SER A 409 44.01 -14.65 -11.26
CA SER A 409 44.99 -15.47 -11.99
C SER A 409 44.31 -16.59 -12.79
N ASN A 410 44.80 -16.84 -14.01
CA ASN A 410 44.29 -17.91 -14.89
C ASN A 410 44.62 -19.34 -14.40
N GLN A 411 45.37 -19.48 -13.30
CA GLN A 411 45.80 -20.78 -12.76
C GLN A 411 44.91 -21.26 -11.59
N ASN A 412 44.03 -20.42 -11.05
CA ASN A 412 43.17 -20.79 -9.92
C ASN A 412 41.75 -21.21 -10.40
N TYR A 413 41.24 -22.31 -9.87
CA TYR A 413 39.87 -22.81 -10.13
C TYR A 413 38.80 -22.18 -9.22
N TYR A 414 39.16 -21.14 -8.45
CA TYR A 414 38.33 -20.54 -7.40
C TYR A 414 38.49 -19.01 -7.35
N LEU A 415 37.53 -18.32 -6.71
CA LEU A 415 37.60 -16.89 -6.39
C LEU A 415 38.04 -16.70 -4.93
N ASN A 416 38.88 -15.71 -4.69
CA ASN A 416 39.22 -15.22 -3.35
C ASN A 416 38.39 -13.97 -2.99
N ILE A 417 38.50 -13.49 -1.75
CA ILE A 417 37.74 -12.33 -1.26
C ILE A 417 37.97 -11.05 -2.07
N ASN A 418 39.18 -10.84 -2.59
CA ASN A 418 39.51 -9.69 -3.41
C ASN A 418 38.88 -9.77 -4.80
N ASP A 419 38.78 -10.97 -5.37
CA ASP A 419 38.10 -11.20 -6.64
C ASP A 419 36.59 -11.03 -6.50
N LEU A 420 36.00 -11.47 -5.40
CA LEU A 420 34.58 -11.23 -5.09
C LEU A 420 34.30 -9.74 -4.81
N LYS A 421 35.24 -9.02 -4.19
CA LYS A 421 35.13 -7.57 -3.94
C LYS A 421 34.98 -6.77 -5.23
N LYS A 422 35.64 -7.18 -6.32
CA LYS A 422 35.49 -6.54 -7.64
C LYS A 422 34.03 -6.57 -8.13
N LEU A 423 33.34 -7.70 -7.94
CA LEU A 423 31.93 -7.85 -8.32
C LEU A 423 31.02 -6.93 -7.50
N PHE A 424 31.18 -6.95 -6.16
CA PHE A 424 30.30 -6.18 -5.28
C PHE A 424 30.60 -4.68 -5.28
N SER A 425 31.80 -4.26 -5.70
CA SER A 425 32.13 -2.85 -5.92
C SER A 425 31.30 -2.16 -7.02
N ILE A 426 30.64 -2.95 -7.89
CA ILE A 426 29.71 -2.44 -8.91
C ILE A 426 28.40 -1.99 -8.26
N VAL A 427 27.94 -2.69 -7.23
CA VAL A 427 26.68 -2.43 -6.55
C VAL A 427 26.87 -1.44 -5.40
N ASP A 428 28.00 -1.52 -4.69
CA ASP A 428 28.31 -0.64 -3.57
C ASP A 428 29.82 -0.49 -3.40
N LYS A 429 30.33 0.73 -3.64
CA LYS A 429 31.76 1.05 -3.56
C LYS A 429 32.25 1.23 -2.12
N ASP A 430 31.34 1.44 -1.17
CA ASP A 430 31.66 1.79 0.23
C ASP A 430 31.60 0.58 1.18
N LEU A 431 31.59 -0.64 0.62
CA LEU A 431 31.63 -1.88 1.40
C LEU A 431 32.92 -1.98 2.25
N ASN A 432 32.73 -2.01 3.57
CA ASN A 432 33.83 -2.16 4.51
C ASN A 432 34.33 -3.63 4.57
N GLU A 433 35.53 -3.84 5.12
CA GLU A 433 36.19 -5.17 5.14
C GLU A 433 35.33 -6.24 5.83
N LYS A 434 34.70 -5.92 6.96
CA LYS A 434 33.83 -6.85 7.70
C LYS A 434 32.60 -7.27 6.89
N GLN A 435 32.00 -6.35 6.13
CA GLN A 435 30.87 -6.66 5.25
C GLN A 435 31.30 -7.55 4.07
N MET A 436 32.49 -7.31 3.52
CA MET A 436 33.04 -8.15 2.46
C MET A 436 33.34 -9.57 2.95
N GLU A 437 33.88 -9.74 4.15
CA GLU A 437 34.09 -11.06 4.77
C GLU A 437 32.76 -11.80 4.95
N GLN A 438 31.70 -11.10 5.36
CA GLN A 438 30.37 -11.71 5.51
C GLN A 438 29.75 -12.10 4.18
N ILE A 439 29.87 -11.28 3.13
CA ILE A 439 29.45 -11.65 1.77
C ILE A 439 30.25 -12.86 1.30
N PHE A 440 31.57 -12.87 1.51
CA PHE A 440 32.42 -13.98 1.15
C PHE A 440 31.99 -15.28 1.82
N ASN A 441 31.68 -15.25 3.13
CA ASN A 441 31.18 -16.41 3.88
C ASN A 441 29.80 -16.91 3.42
N ILE A 442 29.00 -16.10 2.71
CA ILE A 442 27.74 -16.56 2.10
C ILE A 442 28.03 -17.38 0.83
N PHE A 443 29.06 -17.00 0.08
CA PHE A 443 29.48 -17.70 -1.13
C PHE A 443 30.38 -18.90 -0.85
N ASP A 444 31.20 -18.86 0.20
CA ASP A 444 32.05 -19.97 0.64
C ASP A 444 31.24 -20.94 1.51
N ILE A 445 30.51 -21.85 0.86
CA ILE A 445 29.58 -22.79 1.50
C ILE A 445 30.37 -23.82 2.32
N ASN A 446 31.53 -24.25 1.82
CA ASN A 446 32.35 -25.28 2.43
C ASN A 446 33.35 -24.76 3.46
N LYS A 447 33.50 -23.42 3.59
CA LYS A 447 34.38 -22.72 4.53
C LYS A 447 35.86 -23.07 4.34
N ASP A 448 36.29 -23.22 3.10
CA ASP A 448 37.68 -23.54 2.74
C ASP A 448 38.46 -22.32 2.21
N GLU A 449 37.89 -21.12 2.39
CA GLU A 449 38.39 -19.83 1.94
C GLU A 449 38.50 -19.71 0.41
N LYS A 450 37.75 -20.55 -0.34
CA LYS A 450 37.79 -20.62 -1.81
C LYS A 450 36.39 -20.78 -2.39
N ILE A 451 35.94 -19.80 -3.16
CA ILE A 451 34.63 -19.91 -3.83
C ILE A 451 34.79 -20.63 -5.16
N THR A 452 34.26 -21.85 -5.26
CA THR A 452 34.20 -22.62 -6.50
C THR A 452 33.12 -22.09 -7.45
N PHE A 453 33.18 -22.50 -8.73
CA PHE A 453 32.14 -22.13 -9.70
C PHE A 453 30.75 -22.62 -9.29
N GLU A 454 30.65 -23.82 -8.73
CA GLU A 454 29.37 -24.39 -8.30
C GLU A 454 28.75 -23.60 -7.13
N GLU A 455 29.58 -23.18 -6.16
CA GLU A 455 29.14 -22.32 -5.06
C GLU A 455 28.72 -20.93 -5.55
N PHE A 456 29.52 -20.32 -6.41
CA PHE A 456 29.21 -19.03 -7.01
C PHE A 456 27.91 -19.05 -7.82
N LYS A 457 27.72 -20.11 -8.61
CA LYS A 457 26.51 -20.32 -9.41
C LYS A 457 25.30 -20.51 -8.51
N LYS A 458 25.39 -21.36 -7.47
CA LYS A 458 24.29 -21.66 -6.55
C LYS A 458 23.73 -20.41 -5.86
N ILE A 459 24.57 -19.42 -5.59
CA ILE A 459 24.14 -18.16 -4.97
C ILE A 459 23.62 -17.15 -6.01
N LEU A 460 24.04 -17.20 -7.27
CA LEU A 460 23.70 -16.18 -8.28
C LEU A 460 22.65 -16.59 -9.32
N SER A 461 22.35 -17.89 -9.47
CA SER A 461 21.23 -18.40 -10.27
C SER A 461 19.93 -18.38 -9.48
#